data_AF-A0A5P3XJ98-F1
#
_entry.id   AF-A0A5P3XJ98-F1
#
_cell.length_a   1.000
_cell.length_b   1.000
_cell.length_c   1.000
_cell.angle_alpha   90.00
_cell.angle_beta   90.00
_cell.angle_gamma   90.00
#
_symmetry.space_group_name_H-M   'P 1'
#
loop_
_entity.id
_entity.type
_entity.pdbx_description
1 polymer ?
#
loop_
_entity_poly.entity_id
_entity_poly.type
_entity_poly.pdbx_seq_one_letter_code
_entity_poly.pdbx_strand_id
1 'polypeptide(L)'
;MKNTTSRLISIFIATIMLLTITSSTIYGVDKTYKTSSAPPQISKELKGKEELIKYFNEIKRIRNNMNTISINAETAKQKSDTIQKQITSYSSELKTILNLIARFKVVYKDSSSDLFVANQIEIVAFILDSSLQQQALLVDRLVQGEATDLFFSEYLVSIYYYLNIADEMISYLERFYGIR
;
A
#
# COMPACT_ATOMS: atom_id res chain seq x y z
N MET A 1 -24.33 -11.63 47.46
CA MET A 1 -24.95 -10.70 46.48
C MET A 1 -23.92 -9.76 45.85
N LYS A 2 -22.81 -10.28 45.31
CA LYS A 2 -21.85 -9.50 44.49
C LYS A 2 -21.87 -10.13 43.11
N ASN A 3 -22.56 -9.55 42.13
CA ASN A 3 -22.14 -9.67 40.72
C ASN A 3 -23.04 -8.99 39.68
N THR A 4 -24.22 -8.49 40.02
CA THR A 4 -25.10 -7.92 39.00
C THR A 4 -24.60 -6.57 38.52
N THR A 5 -24.17 -5.69 39.43
CA THR A 5 -23.59 -4.38 39.11
C THR A 5 -22.25 -4.47 38.40
N SER A 6 -21.37 -5.40 38.82
CA SER A 6 -20.08 -5.64 38.14
C SER A 6 -20.28 -6.11 36.69
N ARG A 7 -21.20 -7.06 36.47
CA ARG A 7 -21.53 -7.54 35.12
C ARG A 7 -22.15 -6.45 34.24
N LEU A 8 -23.02 -5.60 34.80
CA LEU A 8 -23.61 -4.49 34.06
C LEU A 8 -22.57 -3.45 33.65
N ILE A 9 -21.60 -3.15 34.52
CA ILE A 9 -20.47 -2.26 34.19
C ILE A 9 -19.59 -2.88 33.11
N SER A 10 -19.27 -4.18 33.20
CA SER A 10 -18.50 -4.87 32.17
C SER A 10 -19.21 -4.91 30.81
N ILE A 11 -20.52 -5.13 30.79
CA ILE A 11 -21.33 -5.09 29.56
C ILE A 11 -21.35 -3.67 28.98
N PHE A 12 -21.50 -2.64 29.82
CA PHE A 12 -21.50 -1.25 29.38
C PHE A 12 -20.16 -0.84 28.75
N ILE A 13 -19.04 -1.21 29.38
CA ILE A 13 -17.69 -0.97 28.84
C ILE A 13 -17.48 -1.72 27.52
N ALA A 14 -17.87 -2.99 27.45
CA ALA A 14 -17.75 -3.79 26.22
C ALA A 14 -18.59 -3.20 25.07
N THR A 15 -19.78 -2.66 25.39
CA THR A 15 -20.66 -2.01 24.41
C THR A 15 -20.07 -0.69 23.91
N ILE A 16 -19.48 0.11 24.80
CA ILE A 16 -18.77 1.35 24.42
C ILE A 16 -17.56 1.03 23.52
N MET A 17 -16.77 0.01 23.85
CA MET A 17 -15.65 -0.40 23.00
C MET A 17 -16.12 -0.92 21.64
N LEU A 18 -17.21 -1.70 21.57
CA LEU A 18 -17.77 -2.13 20.27
C LEU A 18 -18.27 -0.95 19.42
N LEU A 19 -18.83 0.09 20.04
CA LEU A 19 -19.29 1.29 19.32
C LEU A 19 -18.12 2.08 18.71
N THR A 20 -16.94 2.08 19.34
CA THR A 20 -15.75 2.76 18.79
C THR A 20 -15.11 2.03 17.61
N ILE A 21 -15.37 0.73 17.44
CA ILE A 21 -14.84 -0.08 16.32
C ILE A 21 -15.73 0.09 15.07
N THR A 22 -17.01 0.43 15.24
CA THR A 22 -17.94 0.66 14.11
C THR A 22 -18.02 2.12 13.68
N SER A 23 -17.53 3.05 14.49
CA SER A 23 -17.41 4.46 14.11
C SER A 23 -16.06 4.75 13.47
N SER A 24 -15.80 4.20 12.29
CA SER A 24 -15.02 4.94 11.31
C SER A 24 -15.88 6.13 10.87
N THR A 25 -15.96 7.17 11.71
CA THR A 25 -16.38 8.48 11.24
C THR A 25 -15.29 8.96 10.29
N ILE A 26 -15.38 8.48 9.05
CA ILE A 26 -14.92 9.22 7.89
C ILE A 26 -15.61 10.58 8.03
N TYR A 27 -14.84 11.60 8.37
CA TYR A 27 -15.35 12.96 8.41
C TYR A 27 -15.92 13.30 7.03
N GLY A 28 -17.25 13.41 6.98
CA GLY A 28 -18.03 14.20 6.04
C GLY A 28 -17.71 14.05 4.55
N VAL A 29 -18.20 12.99 3.90
CA VAL A 29 -18.79 13.20 2.57
C VAL A 29 -20.25 13.57 2.81
N ASP A 30 -20.47 14.86 3.00
CA ASP A 30 -21.80 15.42 3.06
C ASP A 30 -22.54 15.11 1.75
N LYS A 31 -23.66 14.37 1.83
CA LYS A 31 -24.44 13.89 0.66
C LYS A 31 -25.05 15.04 -0.15
N THR A 32 -24.93 16.28 0.34
CA THR A 32 -25.33 17.51 -0.36
C THR A 32 -24.21 18.20 -1.15
N TYR A 33 -22.96 17.73 -1.11
CA TYR A 33 -21.95 18.18 -2.07
C TYR A 33 -22.15 17.52 -3.43
N LYS A 34 -23.06 18.10 -4.23
CA LYS A 34 -23.03 18.06 -5.69
C LYS A 34 -21.89 18.93 -6.26
N THR A 35 -20.77 19.05 -5.57
CA THR A 35 -19.54 19.48 -6.21
C THR A 35 -18.93 18.22 -6.81
N SER A 36 -18.96 18.15 -8.14
CA SER A 36 -18.06 17.30 -8.90
C SER A 36 -16.61 17.58 -8.47
N SER A 37 -16.13 16.93 -7.42
CA SER A 37 -14.71 16.59 -7.32
C SER A 37 -14.50 15.30 -8.11
N ALA A 38 -14.97 15.30 -9.37
CA ALA A 38 -14.48 14.33 -10.31
C ALA A 38 -12.95 14.52 -10.31
N PRO A 39 -12.17 13.47 -10.05
CA PRO A 39 -10.72 13.56 -10.16
C PRO A 39 -10.35 14.09 -11.54
N PRO A 40 -9.15 14.68 -11.71
CA PRO A 40 -8.77 15.36 -12.94
C PRO A 40 -9.15 14.48 -14.13
N GLN A 41 -10.18 14.89 -14.88
CA GLN A 41 -10.59 14.10 -16.02
C GLN A 41 -9.40 14.12 -16.96
N ILE A 42 -8.87 12.95 -17.29
CA ILE A 42 -7.84 12.83 -18.32
C ILE A 42 -8.51 13.31 -19.61
N SER A 43 -8.24 14.56 -19.96
CA SER A 43 -9.00 15.32 -20.96
C SER A 43 -8.86 14.77 -22.38
N LYS A 44 -8.00 13.77 -22.59
CA LYS A 44 -7.69 13.17 -23.89
C LYS A 44 -7.41 11.68 -23.74
N GLU A 45 -7.70 10.90 -24.78
CA GLU A 45 -7.27 9.51 -24.86
C GLU A 45 -5.74 9.42 -24.70
N LEU A 46 -5.29 8.49 -23.85
CA LEU A 46 -3.88 8.23 -23.59
C LEU A 46 -3.26 7.60 -24.84
N LYS A 47 -2.20 8.21 -25.38
CA LYS A 47 -1.52 7.69 -26.56
C LYS A 47 -0.80 6.37 -26.25
N GLY A 48 -0.20 6.28 -25.06
CA GLY A 48 0.56 5.13 -24.59
C GLY A 48 -0.24 4.23 -23.65
N LYS A 49 -1.57 4.18 -23.79
CA LYS A 49 -2.47 3.50 -22.85
C LYS A 49 -2.08 2.04 -22.56
N GLU A 50 -1.78 1.28 -23.60
CA GLU A 50 -1.49 -0.16 -23.47
C GLU A 50 -0.21 -0.42 -22.68
N GLU A 51 0.83 0.40 -22.89
CA GLU A 51 2.08 0.33 -22.13
C GLU A 51 1.84 0.66 -20.65
N LEU A 52 1.07 1.71 -20.36
CA LEU A 52 0.71 2.11 -19.00
C LEU A 52 -0.09 1.02 -18.28
N ILE A 53 -1.07 0.41 -18.95
CA ILE A 53 -1.84 -0.73 -18.41
C ILE A 53 -0.91 -1.90 -18.11
N LYS A 54 0.03 -2.21 -19.01
CA LYS A 54 1.01 -3.27 -18.78
C LYS A 54 1.87 -3.01 -17.55
N TYR A 55 2.44 -1.81 -17.41
CA TYR A 55 3.25 -1.46 -16.24
C TYR A 55 2.45 -1.54 -14.95
N PHE A 56 1.22 -1.04 -14.98
CA PHE A 56 0.33 -1.06 -13.83
C PHE A 56 -0.04 -2.49 -13.42
N ASN A 57 -0.32 -3.38 -14.38
CA ASN A 57 -0.64 -4.77 -14.11
C ASN A 57 0.56 -5.54 -13.54
N GLU A 58 1.77 -5.26 -13.99
CA GLU A 58 2.98 -5.81 -13.38
C GLU A 58 3.19 -5.31 -11.94
N ILE A 59 2.94 -4.03 -11.67
CA ILE A 59 2.97 -3.48 -10.30
C ILE A 59 1.94 -4.21 -9.40
N LYS A 60 0.71 -4.39 -9.87
CA LYS A 60 -0.32 -5.14 -9.13
C LYS A 60 0.09 -6.59 -8.86
N ARG A 61 0.69 -7.27 -9.85
CA ARG A 61 1.23 -8.63 -9.68
C ARG A 61 2.29 -8.65 -8.59
N ILE A 62 3.26 -7.73 -8.62
CA ILE A 62 4.32 -7.64 -7.60
C ILE A 62 3.70 -7.38 -6.22
N ARG A 63 2.80 -6.40 -6.11
CA ARG A 63 2.10 -6.09 -4.85
C ARG A 63 1.38 -7.30 -4.27
N ASN A 64 0.70 -8.08 -5.10
CA ASN A 64 0.03 -9.31 -4.66
C ASN A 64 1.05 -10.36 -4.17
N ASN A 65 2.16 -10.50 -4.87
CA ASN A 65 3.23 -11.42 -4.50
C ASN A 65 3.96 -11.02 -3.20
N MET A 66 4.01 -9.72 -2.87
CA MET A 66 4.56 -9.26 -1.59
C MET A 66 3.82 -9.84 -0.36
N ASN A 67 2.55 -10.26 -0.49
CA ASN A 67 1.83 -10.94 0.59
C ASN A 67 2.42 -12.31 0.95
N THR A 68 3.31 -12.85 0.12
CA THR A 68 4.01 -14.12 0.38
C THR A 68 5.21 -13.96 1.31
N ILE A 69 5.64 -12.73 1.57
CA ILE A 69 6.75 -12.43 2.48
C ILE A 69 6.25 -12.57 3.92
N SER A 70 6.67 -13.64 4.61
CA SER A 70 6.27 -13.92 5.98
C SER A 70 7.39 -13.53 6.97
N ILE A 71 7.19 -12.40 7.65
CA ILE A 71 8.14 -11.86 8.63
C ILE A 71 7.53 -11.97 10.02
N ASN A 72 8.13 -12.81 10.87
CA ASN A 72 7.91 -12.81 12.31
C ASN A 72 9.24 -13.13 13.01
N ALA A 73 9.28 -13.01 14.34
CA ALA A 73 10.52 -13.17 15.10
C ALA A 73 11.17 -14.56 14.94
N GLU A 74 10.39 -15.61 14.69
CA GLU A 74 10.89 -16.95 14.46
C GLU A 74 11.37 -17.14 13.01
N THR A 75 10.55 -16.78 12.03
CA THR A 75 10.88 -16.94 10.61
C THR A 75 12.05 -16.07 10.19
N ALA A 76 12.17 -14.85 10.75
CA ALA A 76 13.30 -13.97 10.49
C ALA A 76 14.62 -14.59 10.95
N LYS A 77 14.65 -15.23 12.13
CA LYS A 77 15.87 -15.89 12.64
C LYS A 77 16.24 -17.16 11.86
N GLN A 78 15.25 -17.94 11.45
CA GLN A 78 15.47 -19.23 10.78
C GLN A 78 15.70 -19.09 9.27
N LYS A 79 15.13 -18.06 8.63
CA LYS A 79 15.02 -17.95 7.17
C LYS A 79 15.35 -16.56 6.62
N SER A 80 16.13 -15.75 7.35
CA SER A 80 16.52 -14.38 6.94
C SER A 80 16.98 -14.31 5.49
N ASP A 81 17.90 -15.18 5.07
CA ASP A 81 18.46 -15.17 3.71
C ASP A 81 17.41 -15.42 2.63
N THR A 82 16.40 -16.24 2.93
CA THR A 82 15.31 -16.53 1.98
C THR A 82 14.38 -15.34 1.87
N ILE A 83 14.03 -14.74 3.00
CA ILE A 83 13.18 -13.55 3.05
C ILE A 83 13.88 -12.37 2.34
N GLN A 84 15.16 -12.13 2.62
CA GLN A 84 15.94 -11.07 1.99
C GLN A 84 16.08 -11.27 0.47
N LYS A 85 16.23 -12.51 -0.01
CA LYS A 85 16.23 -12.82 -1.44
C LYS A 85 14.88 -12.50 -2.10
N GLN A 86 13.76 -12.85 -1.44
CA GLN A 86 12.42 -12.52 -1.94
C GLN A 86 12.21 -11.01 -2.03
N ILE A 87 12.55 -10.28 -0.96
CA ILE A 87 12.45 -8.81 -0.91
C ILE A 87 13.29 -8.17 -2.03
N THR A 88 14.54 -8.62 -2.18
CA THR A 88 15.46 -8.11 -3.22
C THR A 88 14.93 -8.38 -4.63
N SER A 89 14.35 -9.58 -4.86
CA SER A 89 13.73 -9.92 -6.14
C SER A 89 12.61 -8.95 -6.50
N TYR A 90 11.64 -8.75 -5.61
CA TYR A 90 10.51 -7.84 -5.87
C TYR A 90 10.96 -6.38 -6.01
N SER A 91 11.96 -5.93 -5.23
CA SER A 91 12.54 -4.59 -5.38
C SER A 91 13.17 -4.41 -6.76
N SER A 92 13.88 -5.43 -7.26
CA SER A 92 14.48 -5.40 -8.59
C SER A 92 13.42 -5.38 -9.71
N GLU A 93 12.32 -6.11 -9.53
CA GLU A 93 11.17 -6.06 -10.46
C GLU A 93 10.56 -4.66 -10.51
N LEU A 94 10.33 -4.01 -9.36
CA LEU A 94 9.83 -2.62 -9.31
C LEU A 94 10.78 -1.63 -9.96
N LYS A 95 12.09 -1.73 -9.70
CA LYS A 95 13.11 -0.89 -10.34
C LYS A 95 13.14 -1.06 -11.85
N THR A 96 12.88 -2.27 -12.35
CA THR A 96 12.73 -2.52 -13.78
C THR A 96 11.54 -1.74 -14.35
N ILE A 97 10.39 -1.76 -13.67
CA ILE A 97 9.20 -1.01 -14.09
C ILE A 97 9.45 0.51 -14.03
N LEU A 98 10.09 1.02 -12.98
CA LEU A 98 10.46 2.44 -12.87
C LEU A 98 11.32 2.89 -14.07
N ASN A 99 12.30 2.08 -14.48
CA ASN A 99 13.10 2.37 -15.67
C ASN A 99 12.28 2.36 -16.97
N LEU A 100 11.28 1.48 -17.08
CA LEU A 100 10.37 1.46 -18.23
C LEU A 100 9.50 2.73 -18.25
N ILE A 101 8.97 3.14 -17.11
CA ILE A 101 8.19 4.39 -16.98
C ILE A 101 9.05 5.61 -17.32
N ALA A 102 10.31 5.65 -16.88
CA ALA A 102 11.22 6.73 -17.24
C ALA A 102 11.42 6.83 -18.77
N ARG A 103 11.57 5.70 -19.46
CA ARG A 103 11.65 5.66 -20.94
C ARG A 103 10.34 6.08 -21.60
N PHE A 104 9.21 5.60 -21.08
CA PHE A 104 7.88 6.01 -21.53
C PHE A 104 7.71 7.54 -21.49
N LYS A 105 8.12 8.17 -20.38
CA LYS A 105 8.05 9.64 -20.22
C LYS A 105 8.90 10.39 -21.25
N VAL A 106 10.00 9.82 -21.74
CA VAL A 106 10.78 10.40 -22.83
C VAL A 106 10.06 10.28 -24.18
N VAL A 107 9.46 9.12 -24.47
CA VAL A 107 8.73 8.87 -25.72
C VAL A 107 7.47 9.75 -25.81
N TYR A 108 6.71 9.86 -24.73
CA TYR A 108 5.45 10.61 -24.66
C TYR A 108 5.61 12.00 -24.02
N LYS A 109 6.82 12.60 -24.11
CA LYS A 109 7.16 13.90 -23.48
C LYS A 109 6.21 15.06 -23.82
N ASP A 110 5.57 15.00 -24.99
CA ASP A 110 4.66 16.04 -25.49
C ASP A 110 3.18 15.74 -25.18
N SER A 111 2.91 14.73 -24.36
CA SER A 111 1.54 14.37 -23.94
C SER A 111 1.39 14.49 -22.43
N SER A 112 0.85 15.63 -21.98
CA SER A 112 0.64 15.92 -20.56
C SER A 112 -0.23 14.86 -19.86
N SER A 113 -1.22 14.30 -20.55
CA SER A 113 -2.09 13.23 -20.04
C SER A 113 -1.31 11.94 -19.79
N ASP A 114 -0.50 11.50 -20.77
CA ASP A 114 0.32 10.29 -20.63
C ASP A 114 1.37 10.46 -19.53
N LEU A 115 2.03 11.61 -19.47
CA LEU A 115 3.00 11.93 -18.42
C LEU A 115 2.35 11.96 -17.03
N PHE A 116 1.15 12.53 -16.91
CA PHE A 116 0.44 12.60 -15.65
C PHE A 116 0.13 11.19 -15.12
N VAL A 117 -0.44 10.32 -15.95
CA VAL A 117 -0.74 8.93 -15.56
C VAL A 117 0.54 8.15 -15.26
N ALA A 118 1.57 8.30 -16.08
CA ALA A 118 2.87 7.67 -15.85
C ALA A 118 3.46 8.03 -14.48
N ASN A 119 3.38 9.31 -14.08
CA ASN A 119 3.83 9.76 -12.77
C ASN A 119 3.03 9.12 -11.62
N GLN A 120 1.72 8.92 -11.80
CA GLN A 120 0.93 8.26 -10.74
C GLN A 120 1.32 6.79 -10.59
N ILE A 121 1.53 6.08 -11.70
CA ILE A 121 2.01 4.68 -11.69
C ILE A 121 3.41 4.59 -11.07
N GLU A 122 4.30 5.54 -11.42
CA GLU A 122 5.65 5.66 -10.86
C GLU A 122 5.62 5.80 -9.32
N ILE A 123 4.74 6.64 -8.79
CA ILE A 123 4.58 6.83 -7.35
C ILE A 123 4.17 5.52 -6.66
N VAL A 124 3.22 4.76 -7.23
CA VAL A 124 2.83 3.45 -6.67
C VAL A 124 4.03 2.51 -6.59
N ALA A 125 4.79 2.38 -7.68
CA ALA A 125 5.98 1.53 -7.71
C ALA A 125 7.02 1.94 -6.66
N PHE A 126 7.25 3.25 -6.50
CA PHE A 126 8.19 3.80 -5.53
C PHE A 126 7.76 3.52 -4.07
N ILE A 127 6.47 3.67 -3.76
CA ILE A 127 5.92 3.40 -2.43
C ILE A 127 6.07 1.92 -2.08
N LEU A 128 5.82 1.02 -3.04
CA LEU A 128 6.01 -0.41 -2.84
C LEU A 128 7.48 -0.79 -2.62
N ASP A 129 8.40 -0.19 -3.36
CA ASP A 129 9.84 -0.39 -3.14
C ASP A 129 10.26 0.10 -1.76
N SER A 130 9.71 1.22 -1.31
CA SER A 130 9.94 1.74 0.04
C SER A 130 9.43 0.76 1.12
N SER A 131 8.25 0.16 0.92
CA SER A 131 7.73 -0.88 1.81
C SER A 131 8.66 -2.10 1.88
N LEU A 132 9.20 -2.54 0.73
CA LEU A 132 10.16 -3.64 0.68
C LEU A 132 11.47 -3.31 1.41
N GLN A 133 11.98 -2.09 1.28
CA GLN A 133 13.17 -1.66 2.02
C GLN A 133 12.94 -1.66 3.54
N GLN A 134 11.76 -1.24 3.99
CA GLN A 134 11.38 -1.32 5.41
C GLN A 134 11.25 -2.77 5.89
N GLN A 135 10.74 -3.68 5.05
CA GLN A 135 10.71 -5.11 5.34
C GLN A 135 12.11 -5.70 5.49
N ALA A 136 13.05 -5.35 4.60
CA ALA A 136 14.44 -5.79 4.71
C ALA A 136 15.07 -5.34 6.04
N LEU A 137 14.85 -4.08 6.40
CA LEU A 137 15.35 -3.51 7.64
C LEU A 137 14.76 -4.21 8.87
N LEU A 138 13.45 -4.52 8.86
CA LEU A 138 12.81 -5.29 9.93
C LEU A 138 13.45 -6.68 10.10
N VAL A 139 13.72 -7.38 9.00
CA VAL A 139 14.37 -8.71 9.04
C VAL A 139 15.73 -8.60 9.70
N ASP A 140 16.56 -7.62 9.32
CA ASP A 140 17.89 -7.44 9.89
C ASP A 140 17.83 -7.15 11.39
N ARG A 141 16.86 -6.34 11.84
CA ARG A 141 16.66 -6.03 13.27
C ARG A 141 16.23 -7.25 14.06
N LEU A 142 15.31 -8.04 13.54
CA LEU A 142 14.85 -9.29 14.18
C LEU A 142 15.97 -10.33 14.32
N VAL A 143 16.85 -10.42 13.32
CA VAL A 143 18.04 -11.29 13.37
C VAL A 143 19.00 -10.84 14.47
N GLN A 144 19.17 -9.53 14.65
CA GLN A 144 20.00 -8.95 15.73
C GLN A 144 19.36 -9.07 17.13
N GLY A 145 18.14 -9.59 17.23
CA GLY A 145 17.38 -9.68 18.48
C GLY A 145 16.73 -8.35 18.91
N GLU A 146 16.73 -7.36 18.02
CA GLU A 146 15.99 -6.10 18.17
C GLU A 146 14.57 -6.28 17.58
N ALA A 147 13.61 -5.46 18.00
CA ALA A 147 12.22 -5.50 17.49
C ALA A 147 11.45 -6.83 17.68
N THR A 148 11.75 -7.60 18.73
CA THR A 148 11.07 -8.89 19.02
C THR A 148 9.57 -8.75 19.26
N ASP A 149 9.12 -7.60 19.79
CA ASP A 149 7.70 -7.23 19.87
C ASP A 149 7.23 -6.63 18.54
N LEU A 150 7.06 -7.51 17.55
CA LEU A 150 6.74 -7.17 16.16
C LEU A 150 5.55 -6.20 16.03
N PHE A 151 4.53 -6.35 16.88
CA PHE A 151 3.30 -5.56 16.83
C PHE A 151 3.49 -4.09 17.25
N PHE A 152 4.48 -3.81 18.10
CA PHE A 152 4.80 -2.45 18.56
C PHE A 152 6.01 -1.86 17.83
N SER A 153 6.52 -2.57 16.83
CA SER A 153 7.65 -2.14 16.02
C SER A 153 7.27 -1.00 15.08
N GLU A 154 7.99 0.12 15.17
CA GLU A 154 7.86 1.25 14.23
C GLU A 154 8.07 0.83 12.77
N TYR A 155 8.84 -0.24 12.54
CA TYR A 155 9.05 -0.83 11.22
C TYR A 155 7.76 -1.44 10.66
N LEU A 156 7.02 -2.20 11.48
CA LEU A 156 5.77 -2.84 11.03
C LEU A 156 4.69 -1.80 10.73
N VAL A 157 4.58 -0.76 11.56
CA VAL A 157 3.68 0.38 11.32
C VAL A 157 4.00 1.05 9.99
N SER A 158 5.28 1.33 9.72
CA SER A 158 5.73 1.97 8.48
C SER A 158 5.45 1.10 7.26
N ILE A 159 5.67 -0.21 7.34
CA ILE A 159 5.34 -1.17 6.28
C ILE A 159 3.85 -1.11 5.95
N TYR A 160 2.97 -1.20 6.95
CA TYR A 160 1.52 -1.13 6.74
C TYR A 160 1.07 0.21 6.16
N TYR A 161 1.65 1.31 6.62
CA TYR A 161 1.36 2.64 6.10
C TYR A 161 1.62 2.72 4.59
N TYR A 162 2.81 2.30 4.12
CA TYR A 162 3.13 2.32 2.70
C TYR A 162 2.25 1.38 1.87
N LEU A 163 1.95 0.18 2.38
CA LEU A 163 1.06 -0.75 1.67
C LEU A 163 -0.35 -0.19 1.51
N ASN A 164 -0.92 0.41 2.56
CA ASN A 164 -2.25 1.01 2.50
C ASN A 164 -2.31 2.14 1.47
N ILE A 165 -1.31 3.04 1.45
CA ILE A 165 -1.27 4.12 0.46
C ILE A 165 -1.18 3.56 -0.96
N ALA A 166 -0.32 2.56 -1.19
CA ALA A 166 -0.21 1.93 -2.50
C ALA A 166 -1.54 1.29 -2.95
N ASP A 167 -2.23 0.59 -2.05
CA ASP A 167 -3.51 -0.08 -2.35
C ASP A 167 -4.63 0.94 -2.62
N GLU A 168 -4.67 2.06 -1.89
CA GLU A 168 -5.57 3.18 -2.16
C GLU A 168 -5.30 3.83 -3.52
N MET A 169 -4.02 4.06 -3.85
CA MET A 169 -3.63 4.62 -5.15
C MET A 169 -3.96 3.67 -6.30
N ILE A 170 -3.69 2.38 -6.17
CA ILE A 170 -4.08 1.36 -7.17
C ILE A 170 -5.59 1.43 -7.43
N SER A 171 -6.39 1.41 -6.36
CA SER A 171 -7.85 1.49 -6.46
C SER A 171 -8.32 2.78 -7.13
N TYR A 172 -7.64 3.90 -6.84
CA TYR A 172 -7.92 5.20 -7.45
C TYR A 172 -7.61 5.21 -8.96
N LEU A 173 -6.45 4.69 -9.38
CA LEU A 173 -6.05 4.63 -10.79
C LEU A 173 -7.00 3.75 -11.62
N GLU A 174 -7.42 2.61 -11.08
CA GLU A 174 -8.40 1.73 -11.73
C GLU A 174 -9.75 2.41 -11.91
N ARG A 175 -10.25 3.03 -10.84
CA ARG A 175 -11.59 3.63 -10.83
C ARG A 175 -11.69 4.86 -11.72
N PHE A 176 -10.66 5.70 -11.71
CA PHE A 176 -10.79 7.06 -12.25
C PHE A 176 -10.00 7.30 -13.54
N TYR A 177 -8.93 6.54 -13.78
CA TYR A 177 -8.10 6.70 -14.98
C TYR A 177 -8.25 5.55 -15.97
N GLY A 178 -9.09 4.56 -15.66
CA GLY A 178 -9.41 3.46 -16.57
C GLY A 178 -8.20 2.59 -16.92
N ILE A 179 -7.20 2.58 -16.03
CA ILE A 179 -6.01 1.73 -16.11
C ILE A 179 -6.37 0.42 -15.39
N ARG A 180 -6.80 -0.59 -16.14
CA ARG A 180 -7.21 -1.90 -15.61
C ARG A 180 -6.70 -3.02 -16.50
#